data_AF-A0A520ZJR2-F1
#
_entry.id   AF-A0A520ZJR2-F1
#
_cell.length_a   1.000
_cell.length_b   1.000
_cell.length_c   1.000
_cell.angle_alpha   90.00
_cell.angle_beta   90.00
_cell.angle_gamma   90.00
#
_symmetry.space_group_name_H-M   'P 1'
#
loop_
_entity.id
_entity.type
_entity.pdbx_description
1 polymer ?
#
loop_
_entity_poly.entity_id
_entity_poly.type
_entity_poly.pdbx_seq_one_letter_code
_entity_poly.pdbx_strand_id
1 'polypeptide(L)' 'MTEAFLQPSLAALLSTMNSIDAPMFLVLVDGNDDFRFGGVNAAHTAATGIETPMVAGKTPFEAFPARLAET' A
#
# COMPACT_ATOMS: atom_id res chain seq x y z
N MET A 1 -16.95 1.89 -17.53
CA MET A 1 -16.29 3.21 -17.40
C MET A 1 -16.07 3.49 -15.91
N THR A 2 -15.05 2.89 -15.29
CA THR A 2 -14.85 2.99 -13.82
C THR A 2 -13.38 3.19 -13.40
N GLU A 3 -12.41 3.17 -14.33
CA GLU A 3 -10.99 3.25 -13.96
C GLU A 3 -10.46 4.68 -13.76
N ALA A 4 -11.12 5.70 -14.32
CA ALA A 4 -10.58 7.06 -14.37
C ALA A 4 -10.78 7.90 -13.09
N PHE A 5 -11.59 7.44 -12.12
CA PHE A 5 -11.94 8.24 -10.92
C PHE A 5 -11.00 8.00 -9.72
N LEU A 6 -10.11 7.01 -9.78
CA LEU A 6 -9.30 6.54 -8.64
C LEU A 6 -7.88 7.13 -8.53
N GLN A 7 -7.36 7.83 -9.55
CA GLN A 7 -5.97 8.27 -9.52
C GLN A 7 -5.69 9.51 -8.63
N PRO A 8 -6.55 10.55 -8.59
CA PRO A 8 -6.35 11.68 -7.68
C PRO A 8 -6.46 11.29 -6.19
N SER A 9 -7.22 10.23 -5.87
CA SER A 9 -7.47 9.83 -4.49
C SER A 9 -6.28 9.07 -3.87
N LEU A 10 -5.51 8.31 -4.64
CA LEU A 10 -4.39 7.52 -4.12
C LEU A 10 -3.26 8.41 -3.57
N ALA A 11 -2.85 9.43 -4.33
CA ALA A 11 -1.81 10.36 -3.90
C ALA A 11 -2.24 11.17 -2.66
N ALA A 12 -3.52 11.57 -2.59
CA ALA A 12 -4.07 12.27 -1.45
C ALA A 12 -4.11 11.39 -0.18
N LEU A 13 -4.44 10.11 -0.33
CA LEU A 13 -4.41 9.14 0.78
C LEU A 13 -2.98 8.93 1.27
N LEU A 14 -2.00 8.73 0.37
CA LEU A 14 -0.59 8.60 0.75
C LEU A 14 -0.06 9.87 1.43
N SER A 15 -0.46 11.06 0.97
CA SER A 15 -0.13 12.33 1.62
C SER A 15 -0.73 12.42 3.03
N THR A 16 -1.99 12.01 3.20
CA THR A 16 -2.65 11.95 4.51
C THR A 16 -1.93 10.99 5.45
N MET A 17 -1.53 9.83 4.95
CA MET A 17 -0.80 8.83 5.73
C MET A 17 0.56 9.33 6.23
N ASN A 18 1.21 10.25 5.52
CA ASN A 18 2.46 10.88 5.97
C ASN A 18 2.27 11.87 7.13
N SER A 19 1.03 12.26 7.45
CA SER A 19 0.74 13.07 8.64
C SER A 19 0.62 12.24 9.92
N ILE A 20 0.65 10.91 9.80
CA ILE A 20 0.55 9.96 10.91
C ILE A 20 1.94 9.38 11.18
N ASP A 21 2.46 9.60 12.39
CA ASP A 21 3.80 9.15 12.82
C ASP A 21 3.79 7.68 13.26
N ALA A 22 3.21 6.82 12.43
CA ALA A 22 3.17 5.38 12.61
C ALA A 22 3.39 4.69 11.26
N PRO A 23 4.11 3.55 11.21
CA PRO A 23 4.24 2.75 10.00
C PRO A 23 2.88 2.31 9.46
N MET A 24 2.59 2.67 8.22
CA MET A 24 1.33 2.30 7.55
C MET A 24 1.56 1.90 6.10
N PHE A 25 0.73 0.99 5.63
CA PHE A 25 0.59 0.62 4.22
C PHE A 25 -0.86 0.84 3.79
N LEU A 26 -1.04 1.19 2.52
CA LEU A 26 -2.35 1.34 1.89
C LEU A 26 -2.65 0.08 1.09
N VAL A 27 -3.87 -0.43 1.22
CA VAL A 27 -4.39 -1.53 0.40
C VAL A 27 -5.52 -1.04 -0.49
N LEU A 28 -5.51 -1.49 -1.74
CA LEU A 28 -6.57 -1.31 -2.71
C LEU A 28 -7.31 -2.64 -2.80
N VAL A 29 -8.59 -2.64 -2.45
CA VAL A 29 -9.45 -3.83 -2.53
C VAL A 29 -10.29 -3.73 -3.79
N ASP A 30 -10.32 -4.79 -4.60
CA ASP A 30 -11.17 -4.86 -5.78
C ASP A 30 -12.53 -5.51 -5.50
N GLY A 31 -13.37 -5.65 -6.52
CA GLY A 31 -14.72 -6.22 -6.38
C GLY A 31 -14.78 -7.73 -6.13
N ASN A 32 -13.63 -8.42 -6.13
CA ASN A 32 -13.51 -9.86 -5.86
C ASN A 32 -12.88 -10.14 -4.50
N ASP A 33 -12.82 -9.15 -3.61
CA ASP A 33 -12.13 -9.21 -2.31
C ASP A 33 -10.61 -9.48 -2.42
N ASP A 34 -10.01 -9.30 -3.62
CA ASP A 34 -8.56 -9.32 -3.77
C ASP A 34 -7.98 -7.96 -3.38
N PHE A 35 -6.79 -7.96 -2.76
CA PHE A 35 -6.15 -6.71 -2.36
C PHE A 35 -4.69 -6.61 -2.79
N ARG A 36 -4.33 -5.39 -3.20
CA ARG A 36 -2.99 -5.02 -3.66
C ARG A 36 -2.50 -3.82 -2.89
N PHE A 37 -1.19 -3.69 -2.69
CA PHE A 37 -0.66 -2.50 -2.05
C PHE A 37 -0.83 -1.27 -2.97
N GLY A 38 -1.37 -0.19 -2.41
CA GLY A 38 -1.35 1.15 -2.99
C GLY A 38 -0.08 1.92 -2.67
N GLY A 39 0.61 1.59 -1.56
CA GLY A 39 1.89 2.16 -1.18
C GLY A 39 2.14 2.12 0.33
N VAL A 40 3.24 2.74 0.77
CA VAL A 40 3.64 2.89 2.18
C VAL A 40 3.92 4.35 2.50
N ASN A 41 3.80 4.74 3.78
CA ASN A 41 4.16 6.08 4.24
C ASN A 41 5.64 6.19 4.64
N ALA A 42 6.09 7.42 4.87
CA ALA A 42 7.46 7.72 5.27
C ALA A 42 7.87 7.03 6.58
N ALA A 43 6.97 6.92 7.55
CA ALA A 43 7.23 6.21 8.81
C ALA A 43 7.49 4.71 8.58
N HIS A 44 6.76 4.08 7.66
CA HIS A 44 6.99 2.68 7.28
C HIS A 44 8.32 2.50 6.56
N THR A 45 8.67 3.40 5.63
CA THR A 45 9.98 3.38 4.98
C THR A 45 11.11 3.56 5.99
N ALA A 46 11.00 4.49 6.92
CA ALA A 46 11.99 4.71 7.97
C ALA A 46 12.18 3.48 8.87
N ALA A 47 11.09 2.77 9.21
CA ALA A 47 11.14 1.60 10.08
C ALA A 47 11.66 0.32 9.40
N THR A 48 11.45 0.17 8.09
CA THR A 48 11.65 -1.12 7.38
C THR A 48 12.62 -1.06 6.21
N GLY A 49 12.93 0.13 5.69
CA GLY A 49 13.64 0.33 4.42
C GLY A 49 12.81 0.01 3.17
N ILE A 50 11.52 -0.33 3.32
CA ILE A 50 10.64 -0.64 2.19
C ILE A 50 10.06 0.65 1.62
N GLU A 51 10.20 0.81 0.31
CA GLU A 51 9.66 1.95 -0.44
C GLU A 51 8.41 1.56 -1.24
N THR A 52 7.55 2.54 -1.52
CA THR A 52 6.32 2.33 -2.32
C THR A 52 6.56 1.59 -3.64
N PRO A 53 7.58 1.90 -4.46
CA PRO A 53 7.86 1.17 -5.70
C PRO A 53 8.16 -0.33 -5.50
N MET A 54 8.55 -0.75 -4.29
CA MET A 54 8.85 -2.15 -4.00
C MET A 54 7.59 -2.99 -3.78
N VAL A 55 6.46 -2.37 -3.41
CA VAL A 55 5.23 -3.07 -3.04
C VAL A 55 4.02 -2.69 -3.90
N ALA A 56 3.99 -1.49 -4.49
CA ALA A 56 2.82 -1.00 -5.23
C ALA A 56 2.36 -1.99 -6.32
N GLY A 57 1.06 -2.30 -6.33
CA GLY A 57 0.42 -3.24 -7.26
C GLY A 57 0.63 -4.72 -6.92
N LYS A 58 1.50 -5.06 -5.96
CA LYS A 58 1.73 -6.44 -5.51
C LYS A 58 0.70 -6.84 -4.45
N THR A 59 0.36 -8.12 -4.44
CA THR A 59 -0.31 -8.79 -3.31
C THR A 59 0.68 -9.02 -2.16
N PRO A 60 0.23 -9.32 -0.94
CA PRO A 60 1.12 -9.71 0.17
C PRO A 60 2.08 -10.84 -0.18
N PHE A 61 1.59 -11.85 -0.90
CA PHE A 61 2.40 -13.02 -1.28
C PHE A 61 3.47 -12.70 -2.33
N GLU A 62 3.25 -11.67 -3.15
CA GLU A 62 4.22 -11.16 -4.13
C GLU A 62 5.21 -10.17 -3.50
N ALA A 63 4.76 -9.40 -2.49
CA ALA A 63 5.56 -8.39 -1.82
C ALA A 63 6.46 -8.97 -0.72
N PHE A 64 6.00 -10.02 -0.04
CA PHE A 64 6.68 -10.60 1.12
C PHE A 64 6.79 -12.13 0.97
N PRO A 65 7.94 -12.74 1.32
CA PRO A 65 8.04 -14.19 1.37
C PRO A 65 7.01 -14.77 2.35
N ALA A 66 6.45 -15.94 2.02
CA ALA A 66 5.25 -16.55 2.62
C ALA A 66 5.20 -16.57 4.17
N ARG A 67 6.33 -16.50 4.87
CA ARG A 67 6.41 -16.47 6.34
C ARG A 67 5.84 -15.21 7.02
N LEU A 68 5.60 -14.11 6.30
CA LEU A 68 5.10 -12.84 6.86
C LEU A 68 3.63 -12.57 6.56
N ALA A 69 3.00 -13.33 5.65
CA ALA A 69 1.61 -13.12 5.24
C ALA A 69 0.57 -13.90 6.08
N GLU A 70 1.01 -14.70 7.06
CA GLU A 70 0.17 -15.61 7.85
C GLU A 70 -0.10 -15.16 9.31
N THR A 71 0.35 -13.98 9.71
CA THR A 71 0.15 -13.41 11.07
C THR A 71 -0.81 -12.25 11.07
#